data_AF-A0A8H6Z6M9-F1
#
_entry.id   AF-A0A8H6Z6M9-F1
#
_cell.length_a   1.000
_cell.length_b   1.000
_cell.length_c   1.000
_cell.angle_alpha   90.00
_cell.angle_beta   90.00
_cell.angle_gamma   90.00
#
_symmetry.space_group_name_H-M   'P 1'
#
loop_
_entity.id
_entity.type
_entity.pdbx_description
1 polymer ?
#
loop_
_entity_poly.entity_id
_entity_poly.type
_entity_poly.pdbx_seq_one_letter_code
_entity_poly.pdbx_strand_id
1 'polypeptide(L)'
;MGFRQAAVLGPVCFFLGVLFMCLNIDHRVLWKGLTEETIEDGFQFYATFFNAPPAIKALLHGLIGVVLLGLIAKLHDWDDSAMFFDGSSIAAVLFGFAVYMTVIIPGLKTIVLAVGDENRSDRVQALQLLSAGNIIIMGCLGLVLLLQAGQEYARRSDAAEAAKEKSKLETKKTQ
;
A
#
# COMPACT_ATOMS: atom_id res chain seq x y z
N MET A 1 13.74 -16.66 3.34
CA MET A 1 12.84 -15.55 3.73
C MET A 1 13.30 -14.16 3.27
N GLY A 2 14.59 -13.79 3.35
CA GLY A 2 15.03 -12.41 3.11
C GLY A 2 14.60 -11.76 1.78
N PHE A 3 14.85 -12.42 0.64
CA PHE A 3 14.54 -11.83 -0.68
C PHE A 3 13.02 -11.68 -0.93
N ARG A 4 12.21 -12.68 -0.58
CA ARG A 4 10.74 -12.62 -0.72
C ARG A 4 10.14 -11.53 0.16
N GLN A 5 10.62 -11.39 1.40
CA GLN A 5 10.16 -10.37 2.32
C GLN A 5 10.58 -8.96 1.87
N ALA A 6 11.80 -8.80 1.34
CA ALA A 6 12.25 -7.55 0.75
C ALA A 6 11.44 -7.15 -0.49
N ALA A 7 11.05 -8.12 -1.33
CA ALA A 7 10.18 -7.89 -2.49
C ALA A 7 8.77 -7.38 -2.09
N VAL A 8 8.34 -7.61 -0.85
CA VAL A 8 7.09 -7.05 -0.31
C VAL A 8 7.36 -5.70 0.36
N LEU A 9 8.27 -5.66 1.34
CA LEU A 9 8.52 -4.47 2.16
C LEU A 9 9.04 -3.28 1.35
N GLY A 10 9.96 -3.51 0.41
CA GLY A 10 10.57 -2.44 -0.39
C GLY A 10 9.52 -1.63 -1.15
N PRO A 11 8.72 -2.26 -2.04
CA PRO A 11 7.69 -1.55 -2.77
C PRO A 11 6.55 -1.01 -1.87
N VAL A 12 6.15 -1.72 -0.81
CA VAL A 12 5.12 -1.23 0.13
C VAL A 12 5.57 0.09 0.80
N CYS A 13 6.82 0.15 1.29
CA CYS A 13 7.39 1.38 1.85
C CYS A 13 7.51 2.48 0.79
N PHE A 14 7.91 2.14 -0.43
CA PHE A 14 7.97 3.09 -1.54
C PHE A 14 6.60 3.71 -1.84
N PHE A 15 5.55 2.89 -1.97
CA PHE A 15 4.18 3.39 -2.20
C PHE A 15 3.65 4.21 -1.03
N LEU A 16 3.94 3.80 0.22
CA LEU A 16 3.59 4.62 1.38
C LEU A 16 4.28 5.98 1.35
N GLY A 17 5.53 6.05 0.87
CA GLY A 17 6.22 7.31 0.61
C GLY A 17 5.51 8.16 -0.45
N VAL A 18 5.09 7.56 -1.57
CA VAL A 18 4.30 8.25 -2.61
C VAL A 18 2.97 8.77 -2.06
N LEU A 19 2.23 7.94 -1.33
CA LEU A 19 0.96 8.32 -0.72
C LEU A 19 1.14 9.37 0.38
N PHE A 20 2.26 9.35 1.10
CA PHE A 20 2.60 10.39 2.08
C PHE A 20 2.84 11.73 1.39
N MET A 21 3.40 11.76 0.18
CA MET A 21 3.45 12.99 -0.62
C MET A 21 2.04 13.47 -0.97
N CYS A 22 1.16 12.58 -1.44
CA CYS A 22 -0.25 12.91 -1.72
C CYS A 22 -0.99 13.45 -0.49
N LEU A 23 -0.70 12.89 0.69
CA LEU A 23 -1.31 13.29 1.97
C LEU A 23 -1.14 14.79 2.28
N ASN A 24 -0.05 15.43 1.82
CA ASN A 24 0.14 16.87 2.01
C ASN A 24 -0.97 17.70 1.38
N ILE A 25 -1.51 17.24 0.24
CA ILE A 25 -2.66 17.86 -0.43
C ILE A 25 -3.97 17.26 0.10
N ASP A 26 -4.06 15.93 0.17
CA ASP A 26 -5.31 15.23 0.52
C ASP A 26 -5.82 15.63 1.90
N HIS A 27 -4.94 15.91 2.87
CA HIS A 27 -5.40 16.33 4.19
C HIS A 27 -6.11 17.69 4.17
N ARG A 28 -5.70 18.59 3.27
CA ARG A 28 -6.34 19.91 3.12
C ARG A 28 -7.72 19.74 2.51
N VAL A 29 -7.81 18.92 1.47
CA VAL A 29 -9.05 18.58 0.77
C VAL A 29 -10.05 17.91 1.72
N LEU A 30 -9.60 16.96 2.55
CA LEU A 30 -10.52 16.16 3.36
C LEU A 30 -10.92 16.82 4.69
N TRP A 31 -10.01 17.55 5.35
CA TRP A 31 -10.23 17.96 6.75
C TRP A 31 -10.04 19.45 7.05
N LYS A 32 -9.45 20.25 6.15
CA LYS A 32 -9.19 21.69 6.41
C LYS A 32 -10.20 22.62 5.74
N GLY A 33 -11.16 22.08 4.99
CA GLY A 33 -12.17 22.83 4.25
C GLY A 33 -11.78 23.08 2.79
N LEU A 34 -12.77 22.97 1.89
CA LEU A 34 -12.60 23.19 0.45
C LEU A 34 -12.62 24.68 0.14
N THR A 35 -11.46 25.31 0.24
CA THR A 35 -11.23 26.64 -0.33
C THR A 35 -10.89 26.53 -1.81
N GLU A 36 -11.10 27.62 -2.55
CA GLU A 36 -10.77 27.65 -3.98
C GLU A 36 -9.28 27.44 -4.25
N GLU A 37 -8.42 27.94 -3.35
CA GLU A 37 -6.98 27.69 -3.37
C GLU A 37 -6.66 26.20 -3.21
N THR A 38 -7.27 25.52 -2.21
CA THR A 38 -7.08 24.09 -1.99
C THR A 38 -7.50 23.26 -3.21
N ILE A 39 -8.59 23.66 -3.88
CA ILE A 39 -9.11 22.98 -5.07
C ILE A 39 -8.11 23.10 -6.22
N GLU A 40 -7.63 24.31 -6.50
CA GLU A 40 -6.69 24.57 -7.60
C GLU A 40 -5.34 23.88 -7.35
N ASP A 41 -4.81 23.97 -6.12
CA ASP A 41 -3.60 23.24 -5.71
C ASP A 41 -3.76 21.73 -5.96
N GLY A 42 -4.92 21.16 -5.60
CA GLY A 42 -5.23 19.76 -5.83
C GLY A 42 -5.27 19.40 -7.31
N PHE A 43 -5.89 20.22 -8.14
CA PHE A 43 -5.94 20.01 -9.60
C PHE A 43 -4.55 20.05 -10.23
N GLN A 44 -3.73 21.03 -9.88
CA GLN A 44 -2.36 21.15 -10.39
C GLN A 44 -1.47 19.98 -9.94
N PHE A 45 -1.58 19.60 -8.67
CA PHE A 45 -0.84 18.47 -8.11
C PHE A 45 -1.18 17.16 -8.83
N TYR A 46 -2.47 16.84 -8.98
CA TYR A 46 -2.89 15.59 -9.61
C TYR A 46 -2.71 15.59 -11.14
N ALA A 47 -2.75 16.76 -11.78
CA ALA A 47 -2.32 16.90 -13.17
C ALA A 47 -0.86 16.50 -13.37
N THR A 48 0.02 16.77 -12.41
CA THR A 48 1.44 16.35 -12.48
C THR A 48 1.57 14.83 -12.53
N PHE A 49 0.83 14.11 -11.68
CA PHE A 49 0.82 12.63 -11.70
C PHE A 49 0.22 12.07 -12.98
N PHE A 50 -0.90 12.64 -13.45
CA PHE A 50 -1.55 12.20 -14.68
C PHE A 50 -0.65 12.41 -15.91
N ASN A 51 0.08 13.53 -15.98
CA ASN A 51 0.94 13.88 -17.11
C ASN A 51 2.38 13.35 -16.98
N ALA A 52 2.69 12.61 -15.90
CA ALA A 52 4.01 12.01 -15.71
C ALA A 52 4.43 11.14 -16.91
N PRO A 53 5.72 11.13 -17.28
CA PRO A 53 6.23 10.29 -18.36
C PRO A 53 5.80 8.82 -18.22
N PRO A 54 5.52 8.12 -19.34
CA PRO A 54 5.04 6.73 -19.29
C PRO A 54 5.95 5.78 -18.50
N ALA A 55 7.26 6.04 -18.48
CA ALA A 55 8.23 5.28 -17.70
C ALA A 55 7.92 5.28 -16.19
N ILE A 56 7.47 6.41 -15.62
CA ILE A 56 7.09 6.49 -14.20
C ILE A 56 5.86 5.62 -13.96
N LYS A 57 4.84 5.72 -14.82
CA LYS A 57 3.64 4.89 -14.70
C LYS A 57 3.98 3.41 -14.81
N ALA A 58 4.83 3.02 -15.77
CA ALA A 58 5.27 1.65 -15.94
C ALA A 58 6.03 1.12 -14.70
N LEU A 59 6.92 1.94 -14.13
CA LEU A 59 7.61 1.62 -12.87
C LEU A 59 6.62 1.36 -11.74
N LEU A 60 5.64 2.25 -11.53
CA LEU A 60 4.64 2.09 -10.47
C LEU A 60 3.85 0.80 -10.65
N HIS A 61 3.32 0.51 -11.84
CA HIS A 61 2.60 -0.74 -12.07
C HIS A 61 3.50 -1.98 -11.94
N GLY A 62 4.77 -1.87 -12.35
CA GLY A 62 5.76 -2.92 -12.14
C GLY A 62 5.97 -3.24 -10.67
N LEU A 63 6.08 -2.22 -9.82
CA LEU A 63 6.21 -2.37 -8.37
C LEU A 63 4.97 -3.01 -7.72
N ILE A 64 3.76 -2.73 -8.22
CA ILE A 64 2.55 -3.46 -7.80
C ILE A 64 2.70 -4.96 -8.09
N GLY A 65 3.18 -5.30 -9.30
CA GLY A 65 3.46 -6.68 -9.68
C GLY A 65 4.48 -7.36 -8.76
N VAL A 66 5.55 -6.65 -8.39
CA VAL A 66 6.57 -7.17 -7.45
C VAL A 66 5.99 -7.48 -6.07
N VAL A 67 5.12 -6.62 -5.53
CA VAL A 67 4.44 -6.89 -4.24
C VAL A 67 3.60 -8.15 -4.32
N LEU A 68 2.76 -8.26 -5.34
CA LEU A 68 1.84 -9.39 -5.51
C LEU A 68 2.62 -10.71 -5.69
N LEU A 69 3.62 -10.72 -6.57
CA LEU A 69 4.46 -11.89 -6.78
C LEU A 69 5.25 -12.27 -5.52
N GLY A 70 5.73 -11.27 -4.77
CA GLY A 70 6.41 -11.48 -3.50
C GLY A 70 5.51 -12.16 -2.46
N LEU A 71 4.27 -11.68 -2.31
CA LEU A 71 3.29 -12.25 -1.40
C LEU A 71 2.83 -13.66 -1.82
N ILE A 72 2.57 -13.88 -3.12
CA ILE A 72 2.22 -15.21 -3.64
C ILE A 72 3.37 -16.20 -3.41
N ALA A 73 4.62 -15.79 -3.64
CA ALA A 73 5.79 -16.62 -3.39
C ALA A 73 5.99 -16.94 -1.90
N LYS A 74 5.51 -16.09 -0.98
CA LYS A 74 5.50 -16.39 0.46
C LYS A 74 4.35 -17.33 0.84
N LEU A 75 3.17 -17.15 0.24
CA LEU A 75 2.00 -17.99 0.52
C LEU A 75 2.16 -19.46 0.07
N HIS A 76 3.10 -19.74 -0.85
CA HIS A 76 3.34 -21.08 -1.39
C HIS A 76 3.60 -22.17 -0.33
N ASP A 77 4.12 -21.81 0.84
CA ASP A 77 4.45 -22.81 1.87
C ASP A 77 3.21 -23.27 2.68
N TRP A 78 2.05 -22.57 2.54
CA TRP A 78 0.73 -22.92 3.12
C TRP A 78 0.69 -23.23 4.62
N ASP A 79 1.72 -22.88 5.38
CA ASP A 79 1.71 -22.99 6.83
C ASP A 79 0.76 -21.96 7.48
N ASP A 80 0.43 -22.15 8.76
CA ASP A 80 -0.50 -21.26 9.48
C ASP A 80 -0.03 -19.80 9.44
N SER A 81 1.27 -19.56 9.57
CA SER A 81 1.84 -18.22 9.49
C SER A 81 1.62 -17.60 8.11
N ALA A 82 1.89 -18.35 7.03
CA ALA A 82 1.70 -17.90 5.66
C ALA A 82 0.22 -17.60 5.38
N MET A 83 -0.70 -18.46 5.83
CA MET A 83 -2.13 -18.23 5.64
C MET A 83 -2.62 -16.96 6.37
N PHE A 84 -2.25 -16.78 7.64
CA PHE A 84 -2.74 -15.65 8.43
C PHE A 84 -2.07 -14.32 8.07
N PHE A 85 -0.75 -14.29 7.91
CA PHE A 85 -0.02 -13.04 7.64
C PHE A 85 0.06 -12.73 6.15
N ASP A 86 0.54 -13.66 5.33
CA ASP A 86 0.70 -13.43 3.89
C ASP A 86 -0.65 -13.44 3.15
N GLY A 87 -1.55 -14.36 3.51
CA GLY A 87 -2.92 -14.40 2.96
C GLY A 87 -3.71 -13.12 3.22
N SER A 88 -3.71 -12.63 4.46
CA SER A 88 -4.34 -11.34 4.81
C SER A 88 -3.68 -10.15 4.11
N SER A 89 -2.36 -10.19 3.94
CA SER A 89 -1.63 -9.17 3.19
C SER A 89 -2.03 -9.14 1.72
N ILE A 90 -2.24 -10.31 1.09
CA ILE A 90 -2.76 -10.39 -0.29
C ILE A 90 -4.14 -9.77 -0.37
N ALA A 91 -5.05 -10.10 0.57
CA ALA A 91 -6.39 -9.51 0.60
C ALA A 91 -6.33 -7.98 0.71
N ALA A 92 -5.47 -7.44 1.58
CA ALA A 92 -5.27 -6.00 1.73
C ALA A 92 -4.72 -5.33 0.45
N VAL A 93 -3.73 -5.95 -0.20
CA VAL A 93 -3.17 -5.43 -1.47
C VAL A 93 -4.19 -5.48 -2.60
N LEU A 94 -4.96 -6.57 -2.71
CA LEU A 94 -6.01 -6.69 -3.73
C LEU A 94 -7.14 -5.67 -3.53
N PHE A 95 -7.52 -5.42 -2.27
CA PHE A 95 -8.50 -4.38 -1.97
C PHE A 95 -7.96 -2.98 -2.32
N GLY A 96 -6.71 -2.67 -1.93
CA GLY A 96 -6.06 -1.42 -2.35
C GLY A 96 -5.93 -1.28 -3.86
N PHE A 97 -5.63 -2.37 -4.57
CA PHE A 97 -5.58 -2.42 -6.03
C PHE A 97 -6.97 -2.17 -6.66
N ALA A 98 -8.03 -2.72 -6.08
CA ALA A 98 -9.39 -2.44 -6.53
C ALA A 98 -9.73 -0.95 -6.40
N VAL A 99 -9.43 -0.34 -5.25
CA VAL A 99 -9.59 1.12 -5.04
C VAL A 99 -8.75 1.92 -6.04
N TYR A 100 -7.52 1.51 -6.31
CA TYR A 100 -6.68 2.16 -7.32
C TYR A 100 -7.34 2.15 -8.71
N MET A 101 -7.86 1.00 -9.14
CA MET A 101 -8.47 0.84 -10.45
C MET A 101 -9.81 1.57 -10.59
N THR A 102 -10.64 1.57 -9.56
CA THR A 102 -12.03 2.06 -9.62
C THR A 102 -12.19 3.49 -9.13
N VAL A 103 -11.24 3.99 -8.33
CA VAL A 103 -11.30 5.34 -7.74
C VAL A 103 -10.17 6.22 -8.25
N ILE A 104 -8.92 5.78 -8.10
CA ILE A 104 -7.76 6.65 -8.38
C ILE A 104 -7.62 6.93 -9.89
N ILE A 105 -7.64 5.89 -10.73
CA ILE A 105 -7.49 6.07 -12.19
C ILE A 105 -8.64 6.93 -12.77
N PRO A 106 -9.93 6.65 -12.48
CA PRO A 106 -11.02 7.49 -12.97
C PRO A 106 -10.96 8.91 -12.40
N GLY A 107 -10.65 9.06 -11.10
CA GLY A 107 -10.52 10.39 -10.47
C GLY A 107 -9.48 11.26 -11.15
N LEU A 108 -8.28 10.72 -11.44
CA LEU A 108 -7.24 11.44 -12.18
C LEU A 108 -7.71 11.87 -13.58
N LYS A 109 -8.42 10.98 -14.29
CA LYS A 109 -8.98 11.30 -15.61
C LYS A 109 -10.01 12.43 -15.51
N THR A 110 -10.93 12.39 -14.55
CA THR A 110 -11.94 13.44 -14.37
C THR A 110 -11.29 14.78 -14.03
N ILE A 111 -10.34 14.82 -13.08
CA ILE A 111 -9.65 16.05 -12.68
C ILE A 111 -8.97 16.75 -13.86
N VAL A 112 -8.38 15.97 -14.79
CA VAL A 112 -7.50 16.50 -15.84
C VAL A 112 -8.17 16.62 -17.20
N LEU A 113 -9.08 15.71 -17.56
CA LEU A 113 -9.68 15.67 -18.91
C LEU A 113 -11.03 16.39 -18.98
N ALA A 114 -11.77 16.51 -17.88
CA ALA A 114 -13.09 17.16 -17.85
C ALA A 114 -12.98 18.69 -17.65
N VAL A 115 -12.07 19.35 -18.35
CA VAL A 115 -11.81 20.80 -18.17
C VAL A 115 -12.94 21.60 -18.82
N GLY A 116 -13.55 22.49 -18.03
CA GLY A 116 -14.69 23.34 -18.41
C GLY A 116 -15.42 23.79 -17.14
N ASP A 117 -16.00 24.98 -17.13
CA ASP A 117 -16.69 25.54 -15.95
C ASP A 117 -17.91 24.70 -15.57
N GLU A 118 -18.60 24.14 -16.57
CA GLU A 118 -19.74 23.24 -16.42
C GLU A 118 -19.40 21.94 -15.67
N ASN A 119 -18.14 21.50 -15.76
CA ASN A 119 -17.65 20.25 -15.16
C ASN A 119 -16.88 20.49 -13.85
N ARG A 120 -16.81 21.74 -13.37
CA ARG A 120 -16.01 22.08 -12.17
C ARG A 120 -16.45 21.29 -10.94
N SER A 121 -17.76 21.15 -10.73
CA SER A 121 -18.33 20.37 -9.62
C SER A 121 -17.85 18.91 -9.64
N ASP A 122 -17.86 18.28 -10.82
CA ASP A 122 -17.45 16.89 -10.99
C ASP A 122 -15.96 16.70 -10.73
N ARG A 123 -15.13 17.66 -11.16
CA ARG A 123 -13.69 17.66 -10.87
C ARG A 123 -13.42 17.78 -9.36
N VAL A 124 -14.16 18.65 -8.66
CA VAL A 124 -14.04 18.80 -7.20
C VAL A 124 -14.45 17.53 -6.48
N GLN A 125 -15.56 16.91 -6.88
CA GLN A 125 -15.99 15.62 -6.31
C GLN A 125 -14.98 14.52 -6.58
N ALA A 126 -14.42 14.47 -7.79
CA ALA A 126 -13.35 13.53 -8.14
C ALA A 126 -12.09 13.74 -7.29
N LEU A 127 -11.71 15.00 -7.01
CA LEU A 127 -10.60 15.33 -6.12
C LEU A 127 -10.83 14.80 -4.69
N GLN A 128 -12.02 15.02 -4.13
CA GLN A 128 -12.36 14.52 -2.79
C GLN A 128 -12.37 12.99 -2.74
N LEU A 129 -12.99 12.34 -3.73
CA LEU A 129 -13.10 10.90 -3.79
C LEU A 129 -11.73 10.24 -3.99
N LEU A 130 -10.88 10.81 -4.86
CA LEU A 130 -9.50 10.36 -5.06
C LEU A 130 -8.68 10.53 -3.78
N SER A 131 -8.80 11.67 -3.10
CA SER A 131 -8.11 11.93 -1.83
C SER A 131 -8.49 10.89 -0.77
N ALA A 132 -9.78 10.58 -0.64
CA ALA A 132 -10.26 9.53 0.26
C ALA A 132 -9.73 8.14 -0.15
N GLY A 133 -9.69 7.84 -1.46
CA GLY A 133 -9.11 6.62 -2.00
C GLY A 133 -7.65 6.41 -1.60
N ASN A 134 -6.83 7.47 -1.63
CA ASN A 134 -5.44 7.41 -1.19
C ASN A 134 -5.31 7.06 0.30
N ILE A 135 -6.18 7.61 1.17
CA ILE A 135 -6.20 7.27 2.60
C ILE A 135 -6.53 5.80 2.81
N ILE A 136 -7.50 5.26 2.07
CA ILE A 136 -7.86 3.85 2.14
C ILE A 136 -6.67 2.97 1.74
N ILE A 137 -6.03 3.26 0.59
CA ILE A 137 -4.87 2.51 0.12
C ILE A 137 -3.71 2.61 1.13
N MET A 138 -3.47 3.79 1.71
CA MET A 138 -2.46 3.98 2.75
C MET A 138 -2.74 3.09 3.97
N GLY A 139 -4.00 2.98 4.40
CA GLY A 139 -4.42 2.07 5.46
C GLY A 139 -4.16 0.59 5.11
N CYS A 140 -4.49 0.17 3.88
CA CYS A 140 -4.22 -1.20 3.40
C CYS A 140 -2.73 -1.53 3.41
N LEU A 141 -1.89 -0.63 2.90
CA LEU A 141 -0.44 -0.82 2.88
C LEU A 141 0.17 -0.76 4.29
N GLY A 142 -0.36 0.09 5.16
CA GLY A 142 -0.01 0.10 6.58
C GLY A 142 -0.34 -1.22 7.28
N LEU A 143 -1.50 -1.81 6.99
CA LEU A 143 -1.85 -3.15 7.48
C LEU A 143 -0.86 -4.21 6.97
N VAL A 144 -0.45 -4.16 5.71
CA VAL A 144 0.58 -5.06 5.18
C VAL A 144 1.88 -4.91 5.99
N LEU A 145 2.36 -3.70 6.26
CA LEU A 145 3.55 -3.52 7.10
C LEU A 145 3.40 -4.13 8.49
N LEU A 146 2.24 -3.94 9.13
CA LEU A 146 1.96 -4.52 10.45
C LEU A 146 1.97 -6.05 10.41
N LEU A 147 1.36 -6.65 9.38
CA LEU A 147 1.33 -8.10 9.20
C LEU A 147 2.73 -8.67 8.95
N GLN A 148 3.53 -8.01 8.10
CA GLN A 148 4.91 -8.44 7.83
C GLN A 148 5.82 -8.32 9.06
N ALA A 149 5.63 -7.28 9.88
CA ALA A 149 6.33 -7.12 11.15
C ALA A 149 5.88 -8.17 12.17
N GLY A 150 4.57 -8.44 12.25
CA GLY A 150 3.99 -9.47 13.11
C GLY A 150 4.49 -10.87 12.78
N GLN A 151 4.57 -11.19 11.49
CA GLN A 151 5.12 -12.47 11.04
C GLN A 151 6.60 -12.64 11.42
N GLU A 152 7.42 -11.60 11.26
CA GLU A 152 8.82 -11.65 11.67
C GLU A 152 8.98 -11.76 13.19
N TYR A 153 8.12 -11.09 13.96
CA TYR A 153 8.08 -11.23 15.42
C TYR A 153 7.70 -12.65 15.85
N ALA A 154 6.62 -13.21 15.30
CA ALA A 154 6.18 -14.58 15.58
C ALA A 154 7.30 -15.59 15.27
N ARG A 155 7.90 -15.49 14.09
CA ARG A 155 9.03 -16.35 13.68
C ARG A 155 10.22 -16.28 14.64
N ARG A 156 10.54 -15.10 15.17
CA ARG A 156 11.62 -14.94 16.17
C ARG A 156 11.26 -15.57 17.51
N SER A 157 10.00 -15.43 17.93
CA SER A 157 9.49 -16.05 19.15
C SER A 157 9.60 -17.58 19.06
N ASP A 158 9.07 -18.17 18.00
CA ASP A 158 9.08 -19.62 17.78
C ASP A 158 10.50 -20.19 17.72
N ALA A 159 11.42 -19.47 17.05
CA ALA A 159 12.82 -19.86 16.99
C ALA A 159 13.51 -19.83 18.38
N ALA A 160 13.17 -18.86 19.22
CA ALA A 160 13.70 -18.76 20.57
C ALA A 160 13.16 -19.88 21.48
N GLU A 161 11.90 -20.26 21.32
CA GLU A 161 11.29 -21.38 22.05
C GLU A 161 11.90 -22.72 21.65
N ALA A 162 12.06 -22.97 20.35
CA ALA A 162 12.69 -24.18 19.84
C ALA A 162 14.15 -24.31 20.30
N ALA A 163 14.90 -23.21 20.40
CA ALA A 163 16.27 -23.21 20.92
C ALA A 163 16.32 -23.59 22.41
N LYS A 164 15.40 -23.06 23.22
CA LYS A 164 15.29 -23.41 24.65
C LYS A 164 14.94 -24.89 24.81
N GLU A 165 14.03 -25.43 24.02
CA GLU A 165 13.66 -26.84 24.08
C GLU A 165 14.84 -27.76 23.73
N LYS A 166 15.58 -27.46 22.67
CA LYS A 166 16.80 -28.20 22.30
C LYS A 166 17.83 -28.21 23.42
N SER A 167 18.11 -27.06 24.05
CA SER A 167 19.06 -26.99 25.17
C SER A 167 18.64 -27.85 26.38
N LYS A 168 17.33 -27.90 26.69
CA LYS A 168 16.80 -28.75 27.76
C LYS A 168 16.98 -30.24 27.44
N LEU A 169 16.77 -30.63 26.19
CA LEU A 169 16.94 -32.01 25.74
C LEU A 169 18.42 -32.45 25.76
N GLU A 170 19.34 -31.58 25.36
CA GLU A 170 20.79 -31.83 25.43
C GLU A 170 21.29 -31.97 26.88
N THR A 171 20.78 -31.11 27.77
CA THR A 171 21.07 -31.21 29.21
C THR A 171 20.60 -32.55 29.78
N LYS A 172 19.39 -32.99 29.42
CA LYS A 172 18.84 -34.30 29.86
C LYS A 172 19.58 -35.51 29.30
N LYS A 173 20.23 -35.42 28.13
CA LYS A 173 20.99 -36.52 27.53
C LYS A 173 22.39 -36.68 28.12
N THR A 174 22.90 -35.64 28.79
CA THR A 174 24.25 -35.62 29.36
C THR A 174 24.26 -36.04 30.84
N GLN A 175 23.08 -36.24 31.42
CA GLN A 175 22.84 -36.62 32.82
C GLN A 175 22.36 -38.07 32.89
#